data_AF-A0A024TQZ3-F1
#
_entry.id   AF-A0A024TQZ3-F1
#
_cell.length_a   1.000
_cell.length_b   1.000
_cell.length_c   1.000
_cell.angle_alpha   90.00
_cell.angle_beta   90.00
_cell.angle_gamma   90.00
#
_symmetry.space_group_name_H-M   'P 1'
#
loop_
_entity.id
_entity.type
_entity.pdbx_description
1 polymer ?
#
loop_
_entity_poly.entity_id
_entity_poly.type
_entity_poly.pdbx_seq_one_letter_code
_entity_poly.pdbx_strand_id
1 'polypeptide(L)'
;MRIAIAIVAIACASVAGRFVDPEKCTAILVGAKASATGSPMTTQTNDCADCDFRLVKVPAKDHVPGSVRPVILVGQPYPRYVGEDRGPTYSKANLDKSLFNWTDTKAIGSIPQVNHTYGYVEGVYGIMNEHQLGIGESTCGAKLWTKPVSHGGKALLDITELGRIALERTKTAKEAILLMGRLAEQYGYYGASWDSADGAMDEAGEALTVADPKEGWMFHILPDDSGTSAVWVAQRVPDNHITAIANQFVIRHINLTDSDNFLGSSNIFDVAIRNAFWDSTTPFDFTAAYALRESNPYTMTRRVWRILSLANSTIDLSPFTDAIATNYPFSVQTDRPVTPADLMRFQRDHYEGTPFDLTQGLAAGPYGDPNRFSPGHVVPGGSFERSISIYKATYSYVTTAHPTNENQAVVWFGPYAPSDTAYFPIYPKVSAVPDVASRGSLHAFDMSAAFWLNALIGNYASRYYKFTQPVVRAEQLRIEAKALEAQPAIHDKALSIFQSQGDEALETYLTNVCTSFAADAHSSFTALFSSLVTQFHDGYIMSNLTGQEIGVTAMGYPPWWLDAVGYYNATRGPPTMNSGSAFLAVLGYVVLVFLALAVGFVVGQRAARSKGYAYIK
;
A
#
# COMPACT_ATOMS: atom_id res chain seq x y z
N MET A 1 66.30 2.76 -11.51
CA MET A 1 65.27 3.60 -12.16
C MET A 1 64.14 2.68 -12.62
N ARG A 2 62.87 3.06 -12.38
CA ARG A 2 61.63 2.28 -12.56
C ARG A 2 61.29 1.25 -11.44
N ILE A 3 59.97 1.06 -11.27
CA ILE A 3 59.24 0.11 -10.42
C ILE A 3 59.33 0.36 -8.89
N ALA A 4 58.53 1.34 -8.41
CA ALA A 4 58.16 1.47 -6.98
C ALA A 4 56.83 2.25 -6.75
N ILE A 5 55.97 2.42 -7.78
CA ILE A 5 54.69 3.15 -7.68
C ILE A 5 53.63 2.39 -8.48
N ALA A 6 52.99 1.38 -7.88
CA ALA A 6 51.87 0.63 -8.50
C ALA A 6 51.00 -0.22 -7.54
N ILE A 7 51.28 -0.31 -6.23
CA ILE A 7 50.62 -1.30 -5.33
C ILE A 7 50.10 -0.66 -4.01
N VAL A 8 49.48 0.53 -4.08
CA VAL A 8 48.73 1.13 -2.95
C VAL A 8 47.39 1.76 -3.42
N ALA A 9 46.95 1.46 -4.65
CA ALA A 9 45.72 2.04 -5.24
C ALA A 9 44.69 0.97 -5.66
N ILE A 10 44.80 -0.26 -5.13
CA ILE A 10 43.85 -1.37 -5.37
C ILE A 10 43.56 -2.07 -4.04
N ALA A 11 42.92 -1.33 -3.13
CA ALA A 11 42.19 -1.82 -1.97
C ALA A 11 41.27 -0.67 -1.49
N CYS A 12 40.08 -0.97 -0.99
CA CYS A 12 39.09 0.02 -0.55
C CYS A 12 38.39 0.85 -1.65
N ALA A 13 38.12 0.24 -2.81
CA ALA A 13 36.77 0.35 -3.35
C ALA A 13 35.91 -0.71 -2.64
N SER A 14 35.59 -0.47 -1.36
CA SER A 14 34.57 -1.27 -0.69
C SER A 14 33.28 -1.05 -1.46
N VAL A 15 32.78 -2.12 -2.09
CA VAL A 15 31.40 -2.17 -2.60
C VAL A 15 30.50 -2.05 -1.37
N ALA A 16 30.17 -0.80 -1.03
CA ALA A 16 29.02 -0.50 -0.20
C ALA A 16 27.80 -0.89 -1.04
N GLY A 17 27.48 -2.19 -1.02
CA GLY A 17 26.19 -2.67 -1.48
C GLY A 17 25.16 -1.82 -0.75
N ARG A 18 24.40 -1.03 -1.51
CA ARG A 18 23.33 -0.22 -0.92
C ARG A 18 22.41 -1.21 -0.23
N PHE A 19 22.23 -1.04 1.07
CA PHE A 19 21.26 -1.84 1.81
C PHE A 19 19.88 -1.31 1.41
N VAL A 20 19.36 -1.84 0.31
CA VAL A 20 17.99 -1.61 -0.13
C VAL A 20 17.13 -2.52 0.73
N ASP A 21 16.29 -1.93 1.57
CA ASP A 21 15.25 -2.71 2.24
C ASP A 21 14.34 -3.32 1.16
N PRO A 22 13.99 -4.62 1.23
CA PRO A 22 13.16 -5.26 0.22
C PRO A 22 11.81 -4.56 0.08
N GLU A 23 11.41 -4.38 -1.17
CA GLU A 23 10.15 -3.77 -1.58
C GLU A 23 9.02 -4.77 -1.35
N LYS A 24 7.94 -4.33 -0.69
CA LYS A 24 6.98 -5.25 -0.07
C LYS A 24 5.55 -4.76 -0.23
N CYS A 25 4.99 -4.82 -1.44
CA CYS A 25 3.59 -4.48 -1.79
C CYS A 25 2.54 -5.26 -0.96
N THR A 26 1.30 -4.77 -0.91
CA THR A 26 0.14 -5.50 -0.34
C THR A 26 -1.09 -5.37 -1.23
N ALA A 27 -1.78 -6.49 -1.51
CA ALA A 27 -3.04 -6.50 -2.26
C ALA A 27 -4.16 -7.24 -1.52
N ILE A 28 -5.40 -6.80 -1.75
CA ILE A 28 -6.62 -7.28 -1.08
C ILE A 28 -7.67 -7.55 -2.16
N LEU A 29 -8.39 -8.65 -2.03
CA LEU A 29 -9.42 -9.07 -2.98
C LEU A 29 -10.71 -9.47 -2.26
N VAL A 30 -11.82 -8.83 -2.64
CA VAL A 30 -13.16 -9.03 -2.06
C VAL A 30 -14.07 -9.68 -3.10
N GLY A 31 -14.81 -10.72 -2.71
CA GLY A 31 -15.83 -11.35 -3.55
C GLY A 31 -17.09 -10.50 -3.74
N ALA A 32 -17.87 -10.81 -4.78
CA ALA A 32 -19.02 -10.01 -5.22
C ALA A 32 -20.10 -9.72 -4.15
N LYS A 33 -20.39 -10.70 -3.28
CA LYS A 33 -21.40 -10.62 -2.21
C LYS A 33 -20.83 -10.11 -0.88
N ALA A 34 -19.51 -10.19 -0.69
CA ALA A 34 -18.79 -9.51 0.38
C ALA A 34 -18.58 -8.02 0.05
N SER A 35 -18.65 -7.61 -1.21
CA SER A 35 -18.56 -6.22 -1.63
C SER A 35 -19.89 -5.48 -1.48
N ALA A 36 -19.83 -4.23 -1.00
CA ALA A 36 -20.98 -3.33 -0.98
C ALA A 36 -21.36 -2.79 -2.38
N THR A 37 -20.52 -2.97 -3.41
CA THR A 37 -20.84 -2.56 -4.79
C THR A 37 -21.63 -3.62 -5.58
N GLY A 38 -21.74 -4.85 -5.04
CA GLY A 38 -22.30 -6.01 -5.75
C GLY A 38 -21.35 -6.65 -6.77
N SER A 39 -20.16 -6.07 -6.96
CA SER A 39 -19.08 -6.62 -7.78
C SER A 39 -17.82 -6.85 -6.93
N PRO A 40 -16.94 -7.78 -7.30
CA PRO A 40 -15.60 -7.90 -6.73
C PRO A 40 -14.81 -6.59 -6.74
N MET A 41 -13.89 -6.44 -5.79
CA MET A 41 -12.98 -5.29 -5.67
C MET A 41 -11.56 -5.79 -5.44
N THR A 42 -10.58 -5.17 -6.09
CA THR A 42 -9.14 -5.46 -5.86
C THR A 42 -8.36 -4.19 -5.49
N THR A 43 -7.24 -4.33 -4.80
CA THR A 43 -6.40 -3.22 -4.30
C THR A 43 -4.91 -3.50 -4.49
N GLN A 44 -4.09 -2.45 -4.50
CA GLN A 44 -2.63 -2.56 -4.34
C GLN A 44 -2.10 -1.40 -3.48
N THR A 45 -1.12 -1.66 -2.62
CA THR A 45 -0.14 -0.65 -2.19
C THR A 45 1.15 -0.94 -2.94
N ASN A 46 1.59 -0.03 -3.81
CA ASN A 46 2.80 -0.19 -4.62
C ASN A 46 3.98 0.36 -3.81
N ASP A 47 4.66 -0.50 -3.08
CA ASP A 47 5.67 -0.13 -2.08
C ASP A 47 7.07 -0.13 -2.68
N CYS A 48 7.41 0.94 -3.39
CA CYS A 48 8.66 1.05 -4.14
C CYS A 48 9.32 2.41 -3.97
N ALA A 49 10.61 2.39 -3.62
CA ALA A 49 11.37 3.53 -3.14
C ALA A 49 11.91 4.43 -4.27
N ASP A 50 12.09 3.91 -5.49
CA ASP A 50 12.57 4.66 -6.65
C ASP A 50 11.63 4.64 -7.88
N CYS A 51 10.45 4.04 -7.74
CA CYS A 51 9.45 3.93 -8.80
C CYS A 51 8.96 5.27 -9.36
N ASP A 52 8.67 5.26 -10.66
CA ASP A 52 7.89 6.28 -11.35
C ASP A 52 6.47 6.34 -10.76
N PHE A 53 6.13 7.43 -10.05
CA PHE A 53 4.85 7.56 -9.35
C PHE A 53 3.68 8.01 -10.23
N ARG A 54 3.93 8.28 -11.51
CA ARG A 54 2.90 8.82 -12.42
C ARG A 54 1.82 7.77 -12.68
N LEU A 55 0.57 8.22 -12.80
CA LEU A 55 -0.53 7.47 -13.39
C LEU A 55 -0.54 7.72 -14.91
N VAL A 56 -0.92 6.73 -15.72
CA VAL A 56 -0.97 6.84 -17.18
C VAL A 56 -2.24 6.23 -17.74
N LYS A 57 -2.83 6.90 -18.75
CA LYS A 57 -3.86 6.33 -19.62
C LYS A 57 -3.19 5.79 -20.89
N VAL A 58 -3.33 4.48 -21.12
CA VAL A 58 -3.05 3.84 -22.40
C VAL A 58 -4.35 3.86 -23.22
N PRO A 59 -4.39 4.47 -24.42
CA PRO A 59 -5.60 4.51 -25.23
C PRO A 59 -5.87 3.17 -25.91
N ALA A 60 -7.14 2.92 -26.26
CA ALA A 60 -7.48 1.85 -27.18
C ALA A 60 -6.85 2.11 -28.57
N LYS A 61 -6.48 1.05 -29.30
CA LYS A 61 -5.72 1.18 -30.55
C LYS A 61 -6.02 0.04 -31.50
N ASP A 62 -6.31 0.39 -32.75
CA ASP A 62 -6.33 -0.55 -33.87
C ASP A 62 -4.92 -0.76 -34.43
N HIS A 63 -4.60 -1.99 -34.79
CA HIS A 63 -3.28 -2.40 -35.31
C HIS A 63 -3.43 -3.06 -36.68
N VAL A 64 -2.42 -2.88 -37.53
CA VAL A 64 -2.38 -3.51 -38.85
C VAL A 64 -2.38 -5.04 -38.69
N PRO A 65 -3.25 -5.80 -39.39
CA PRO A 65 -3.27 -7.25 -39.29
C PRO A 65 -1.89 -7.89 -39.57
N GLY A 66 -1.48 -8.81 -38.71
CA GLY A 66 -0.16 -9.47 -38.80
C GLY A 66 1.03 -8.64 -38.28
N SER A 67 0.78 -7.48 -37.67
CA SER A 67 1.80 -6.74 -36.92
C SER A 67 2.23 -7.48 -35.63
N VAL A 68 3.27 -6.96 -34.96
CA VAL A 68 3.81 -7.49 -33.71
C VAL A 68 3.75 -6.46 -32.60
N ARG A 69 3.49 -6.90 -31.37
CA ARG A 69 3.57 -6.08 -30.17
C ARG A 69 5.01 -6.15 -29.64
N PRO A 70 5.73 -5.04 -29.48
CA PRO A 70 7.02 -5.06 -28.78
C PRO A 70 6.83 -5.51 -27.33
N VAL A 71 7.78 -6.27 -26.81
CA VAL A 71 7.89 -6.59 -25.39
C VAL A 71 9.01 -5.76 -24.81
N ILE A 72 8.69 -5.01 -23.77
CA ILE A 72 9.61 -4.10 -23.07
C ILE A 72 10.13 -4.83 -21.82
N LEU A 73 11.41 -4.70 -21.51
CA LEU A 73 11.96 -5.18 -20.24
C LEU A 73 11.25 -4.47 -19.07
N VAL A 74 10.96 -5.18 -17.97
CA VAL A 74 10.44 -4.52 -16.77
C VAL A 74 11.35 -3.34 -16.38
N GLY A 75 10.71 -2.21 -16.10
CA GLY A 75 11.32 -0.99 -15.65
C GLY A 75 10.36 -0.33 -14.68
N GLN A 76 10.88 0.02 -13.51
CA GLN A 76 10.12 0.62 -12.42
C GLN A 76 10.47 2.11 -12.20
N PRO A 77 11.76 2.54 -12.24
CA PRO A 77 12.13 3.93 -12.00
C PRO A 77 11.71 4.90 -13.11
N TYR A 78 11.73 6.20 -12.81
CA TYR A 78 11.37 7.23 -13.78
C TYR A 78 12.41 7.39 -14.91
N PRO A 79 12.00 7.47 -16.19
CA PRO A 79 10.71 7.06 -16.74
C PRO A 79 10.73 5.56 -17.06
N ARG A 80 9.71 4.83 -16.60
CA ARG A 80 9.64 3.37 -16.83
C ARG A 80 9.48 2.95 -18.29
N TYR A 81 9.03 3.87 -19.14
CA TYR A 81 8.96 3.71 -20.59
C TYR A 81 9.13 5.07 -21.28
N VAL A 82 9.74 5.07 -22.46
CA VAL A 82 9.90 6.23 -23.35
C VAL A 82 9.48 5.81 -24.75
N GLY A 83 8.43 6.44 -25.28
CA GLY A 83 7.89 6.16 -26.60
C GLY A 83 6.40 6.46 -26.71
N GLU A 84 5.84 6.24 -27.89
CA GLU A 84 4.48 6.69 -28.24
C GLU A 84 3.42 5.56 -28.16
N ASP A 85 3.82 4.31 -27.93
CA ASP A 85 2.88 3.17 -27.97
C ASP A 85 1.99 3.02 -26.73
N ARG A 86 2.34 3.68 -25.62
CA ARG A 86 1.65 3.57 -24.31
C ARG A 86 0.97 4.87 -23.86
N GLY A 87 0.68 5.77 -24.79
CA GLY A 87 0.03 7.04 -24.51
C GLY A 87 1.00 8.20 -24.16
N PRO A 88 0.48 9.43 -24.13
CA PRO A 88 1.30 10.65 -24.23
C PRO A 88 2.21 10.91 -23.02
N THR A 89 1.92 10.36 -21.84
CA THR A 89 2.73 10.55 -20.62
C THR A 89 4.16 9.99 -20.76
N TYR A 90 4.37 9.04 -21.67
CA TYR A 90 5.68 8.47 -21.97
C TYR A 90 6.38 9.09 -23.20
N SER A 91 5.69 9.98 -23.93
CA SER A 91 6.29 10.67 -25.06
C SER A 91 7.46 11.54 -24.61
N LYS A 92 8.50 11.66 -25.44
CA LYS A 92 9.66 12.53 -25.16
C LYS A 92 9.28 14.02 -25.05
N ALA A 93 8.06 14.40 -25.47
CA ALA A 93 7.53 15.74 -25.26
C ALA A 93 7.26 16.04 -23.77
N ASN A 94 6.81 15.04 -23.01
CA ASN A 94 6.31 15.15 -21.63
C ASN A 94 7.30 14.64 -20.56
N LEU A 95 8.54 14.32 -20.95
CA LEU A 95 9.62 13.96 -20.04
C LEU A 95 10.49 15.18 -19.71
N ASP A 96 11.07 15.22 -18.52
CA ASP A 96 11.94 16.32 -18.10
C ASP A 96 13.30 16.26 -18.81
N LYS A 97 13.46 17.13 -19.81
CA LYS A 97 14.67 17.25 -20.65
C LYS A 97 15.83 17.94 -19.95
N SER A 98 15.63 18.49 -18.74
CA SER A 98 16.72 19.06 -17.93
C SER A 98 17.54 17.99 -17.21
N LEU A 99 16.94 16.81 -16.97
CA LEU A 99 17.59 15.69 -16.31
C LEU A 99 18.51 14.92 -17.27
N PHE A 100 17.95 14.40 -18.36
CA PHE A 100 18.64 13.52 -19.30
C PHE A 100 18.15 13.71 -20.74
N ASN A 101 18.98 13.33 -21.72
CA ASN A 101 18.57 13.23 -23.11
C ASN A 101 17.87 11.88 -23.35
N TRP A 102 16.56 11.85 -23.13
CA TRP A 102 15.76 10.63 -23.21
C TRP A 102 15.78 9.99 -24.61
N THR A 103 16.01 8.68 -24.65
CA THR A 103 15.96 7.86 -25.87
C THR A 103 14.88 6.79 -25.72
N ASP A 104 14.32 6.34 -26.84
CA ASP A 104 13.17 5.42 -26.83
C ASP A 104 13.55 4.07 -26.21
N THR A 105 12.66 3.53 -25.37
CA THR A 105 12.91 2.27 -24.67
C THR A 105 12.99 1.12 -25.66
N LYS A 106 14.09 0.38 -25.62
CA LYS A 106 14.33 -0.74 -26.53
C LYS A 106 13.49 -1.96 -26.11
N ALA A 107 12.81 -2.56 -27.08
CA ALA A 107 12.18 -3.86 -26.88
C ALA A 107 13.22 -4.98 -26.74
N ILE A 108 12.91 -5.97 -25.91
CA ILE A 108 13.72 -7.19 -25.71
C ILE A 108 13.24 -8.36 -26.58
N GLY A 109 12.07 -8.22 -27.18
CA GLY A 109 11.49 -9.16 -28.14
C GLY A 109 10.13 -8.67 -28.62
N SER A 110 9.31 -9.58 -29.16
CA SER A 110 7.94 -9.25 -29.60
C SER A 110 7.05 -10.48 -29.60
N ILE A 111 5.73 -10.25 -29.52
CA ILE A 111 4.70 -11.28 -29.69
C ILE A 111 3.74 -10.88 -30.82
N PRO A 112 2.96 -11.81 -31.40
CA PRO A 112 1.91 -11.46 -32.36
C PRO A 112 0.95 -10.41 -31.80
N GLN A 113 0.62 -9.39 -32.60
CA GLN A 113 -0.35 -8.36 -32.23
C GLN A 113 -1.77 -8.78 -32.60
N VAL A 114 -2.74 -8.29 -31.82
CA VAL A 114 -4.17 -8.41 -32.13
C VAL A 114 -4.64 -7.16 -32.88
N ASN A 115 -5.63 -7.30 -33.76
CA ASN A 115 -6.09 -6.18 -34.60
C ASN A 115 -6.64 -4.98 -33.80
N HIS A 116 -7.07 -5.19 -32.55
CA HIS A 116 -7.59 -4.14 -31.67
C HIS A 116 -7.16 -4.43 -30.22
N THR A 117 -6.68 -3.40 -29.51
CA THR A 117 -6.36 -3.45 -28.07
C THR A 117 -7.18 -2.44 -27.29
N TYR A 118 -7.70 -2.84 -26.13
CA TYR A 118 -8.49 -2.00 -25.23
C TYR A 118 -7.65 -0.94 -24.51
N GLY A 119 -8.29 0.16 -24.14
CA GLY A 119 -7.70 1.22 -23.34
C GLY A 119 -7.75 0.90 -21.84
N TYR A 120 -6.69 1.28 -21.11
CA TYR A 120 -6.54 1.00 -19.68
C TYR A 120 -5.75 2.07 -18.95
N VAL A 121 -5.88 2.09 -17.62
CA VAL A 121 -5.09 2.92 -16.71
C VAL A 121 -4.01 2.05 -16.08
N GLU A 122 -2.79 2.57 -15.99
CA GLU A 122 -1.64 1.92 -15.34
C GLU A 122 -0.83 2.87 -14.45
N GLY A 123 -0.20 2.29 -13.44
CA GLY A 123 0.94 2.87 -12.73
C GLY A 123 2.22 2.16 -13.18
N VAL A 124 3.01 1.66 -12.23
CA VAL A 124 4.09 0.70 -12.50
C VAL A 124 3.51 -0.55 -13.18
N TYR A 125 2.42 -1.08 -12.60
CA TYR A 125 1.63 -2.19 -13.10
C TYR A 125 0.32 -1.71 -13.76
N GLY A 126 -0.26 -2.54 -14.63
CA GLY A 126 -1.59 -2.30 -15.18
C GLY A 126 -2.67 -2.39 -14.09
N ILE A 127 -3.58 -1.41 -14.03
CA ILE A 127 -4.55 -1.29 -12.93
C ILE A 127 -5.96 -1.72 -13.36
N MET A 128 -6.54 -1.09 -14.39
CA MET A 128 -7.90 -1.40 -14.84
C MET A 128 -8.16 -0.98 -16.29
N ASN A 129 -8.86 -1.82 -17.06
CA ASN A 129 -9.27 -1.48 -18.43
C ASN A 129 -10.71 -0.95 -18.52
N GLU A 130 -11.08 -0.44 -19.70
CA GLU A 130 -12.42 0.09 -20.00
C GLU A 130 -13.57 -0.95 -19.95
N HIS A 131 -13.24 -2.23 -19.81
CA HIS A 131 -14.19 -3.33 -19.59
C HIS A 131 -14.26 -3.78 -18.13
N GLN A 132 -13.77 -2.96 -17.20
CA GLN A 132 -13.83 -3.17 -15.75
C GLN A 132 -12.99 -4.35 -15.23
N LEU A 133 -12.09 -4.91 -16.04
CA LEU A 133 -11.09 -5.85 -15.58
C LEU A 133 -10.04 -5.08 -14.76
N GLY A 134 -10.03 -5.29 -13.45
CA GLY A 134 -9.07 -4.73 -12.51
C GLY A 134 -8.01 -5.76 -12.08
N ILE A 135 -6.79 -5.30 -11.85
CA ILE A 135 -5.67 -6.10 -11.35
C ILE A 135 -5.05 -5.36 -10.16
N GLY A 136 -4.74 -6.10 -9.09
CA GLY A 136 -3.82 -5.72 -8.02
C GLY A 136 -2.66 -6.70 -7.95
N GLU A 137 -1.56 -6.35 -7.28
CA GLU A 137 -0.28 -7.09 -7.34
C GLU A 137 0.42 -7.20 -5.96
N SER A 138 1.28 -8.22 -5.80
CA SER A 138 2.30 -8.29 -4.76
C SER A 138 3.44 -9.26 -5.12
N THR A 139 4.64 -8.75 -5.40
CA THR A 139 5.88 -9.52 -5.63
C THR A 139 6.14 -10.55 -4.54
N CYS A 140 6.40 -11.80 -4.92
CA CYS A 140 6.52 -12.94 -4.01
C CYS A 140 7.84 -13.71 -4.17
N GLY A 141 8.46 -14.07 -3.05
CA GLY A 141 9.65 -14.94 -3.08
C GLY A 141 9.32 -16.35 -3.59
N ALA A 142 10.11 -16.88 -4.52
CA ALA A 142 9.93 -18.21 -5.12
C ALA A 142 11.23 -19.01 -5.24
N LYS A 143 11.12 -20.36 -5.27
CA LYS A 143 12.27 -21.28 -5.31
C LYS A 143 12.94 -21.43 -6.67
N LEU A 144 12.31 -20.98 -7.75
CA LEU A 144 12.85 -21.03 -9.11
C LEU A 144 12.90 -19.61 -9.66
N TRP A 145 13.99 -19.26 -10.34
CA TRP A 145 14.20 -17.97 -10.96
C TRP A 145 14.89 -18.15 -12.32
N THR A 146 14.77 -17.16 -13.21
CA THR A 146 15.47 -17.15 -14.50
C THR A 146 15.77 -15.72 -14.93
N LYS A 147 16.61 -15.56 -15.96
CA LYS A 147 16.93 -14.25 -16.54
C LYS A 147 16.06 -13.94 -17.76
N PRO A 148 15.78 -12.67 -18.06
CA PRO A 148 15.18 -12.27 -19.33
C PRO A 148 16.14 -12.53 -20.51
N VAL A 149 15.59 -12.67 -21.72
CA VAL A 149 16.34 -12.86 -22.98
C VAL A 149 17.44 -11.81 -23.21
N SER A 150 17.21 -10.56 -22.78
CA SER A 150 18.16 -9.45 -22.89
C SER A 150 19.39 -9.58 -21.98
N HIS A 151 19.33 -10.44 -20.96
CA HIS A 151 20.37 -10.67 -19.95
C HIS A 151 20.92 -12.11 -20.00
N GLY A 152 20.82 -12.76 -21.16
CA GLY A 152 21.38 -14.10 -21.40
C GLY A 152 20.52 -15.27 -20.91
N GLY A 153 19.29 -15.00 -20.45
CA GLY A 153 18.29 -16.04 -20.20
C GLY A 153 17.45 -16.35 -21.43
N LYS A 154 16.25 -16.89 -21.22
CA LYS A 154 15.36 -17.33 -22.30
C LYS A 154 13.90 -16.87 -22.13
N ALA A 155 13.53 -16.36 -20.97
CA ALA A 155 12.18 -15.84 -20.71
C ALA A 155 12.01 -14.45 -21.33
N LEU A 156 10.83 -14.19 -21.89
CA LEU A 156 10.52 -12.93 -22.56
C LEU A 156 9.60 -12.02 -21.73
N LEU A 157 8.78 -12.56 -20.82
CA LEU A 157 7.70 -11.83 -20.16
C LEU A 157 7.84 -11.83 -18.63
N ASP A 158 7.64 -10.68 -18.02
CA ASP A 158 7.43 -10.48 -16.58
C ASP A 158 5.94 -10.21 -16.30
N ILE A 159 5.57 -10.08 -15.02
CA ILE A 159 4.17 -9.86 -14.63
C ILE A 159 3.61 -8.52 -15.12
N THR A 160 4.46 -7.49 -15.23
CA THR A 160 4.04 -6.15 -15.64
C THR A 160 3.63 -6.16 -17.11
N GLU A 161 4.41 -6.82 -17.97
CA GLU A 161 4.03 -7.02 -19.37
C GLU A 161 2.86 -7.99 -19.54
N LEU A 162 2.80 -9.09 -18.77
CA LEU A 162 1.64 -10.01 -18.80
C LEU A 162 0.33 -9.30 -18.41
N GLY A 163 0.33 -8.52 -17.33
CA GLY A 163 -0.82 -7.73 -16.88
C GLY A 163 -1.25 -6.69 -17.90
N ARG A 164 -0.31 -5.97 -18.52
CA ARG A 164 -0.60 -5.06 -19.65
C ARG A 164 -1.25 -5.78 -20.82
N ILE A 165 -0.68 -6.91 -21.26
CA ILE A 165 -1.23 -7.71 -22.37
C ILE A 165 -2.63 -8.26 -22.02
N ALA A 166 -2.90 -8.59 -20.76
CA ALA A 166 -4.23 -8.99 -20.31
C ALA A 166 -5.25 -7.85 -20.41
N LEU A 167 -4.92 -6.67 -19.89
CA LEU A 167 -5.77 -5.47 -19.96
C LEU A 167 -6.01 -5.02 -21.41
N GLU A 168 -5.00 -5.13 -22.28
CA GLU A 168 -5.09 -4.84 -23.71
C GLU A 168 -6.05 -5.78 -24.47
N ARG A 169 -6.25 -7.03 -24.02
CA ARG A 169 -6.79 -8.12 -24.87
C ARG A 169 -7.95 -8.92 -24.28
N THR A 170 -8.35 -8.67 -23.02
CA THR A 170 -9.38 -9.46 -22.33
C THR A 170 -10.38 -8.59 -21.56
N LYS A 171 -11.55 -9.15 -21.22
CA LYS A 171 -12.62 -8.42 -20.51
C LYS A 171 -13.00 -9.01 -19.16
N THR A 172 -12.59 -10.25 -18.89
CA THR A 172 -12.93 -10.99 -17.67
C THR A 172 -11.68 -11.51 -16.96
N ALA A 173 -11.78 -11.71 -15.65
CA ALA A 173 -10.67 -12.18 -14.82
C ALA A 173 -10.18 -13.57 -15.26
N LYS A 174 -11.10 -14.46 -15.62
CA LYS A 174 -10.80 -15.80 -16.12
C LYS A 174 -10.11 -15.79 -17.48
N GLU A 175 -10.53 -14.94 -18.41
CA GLU A 175 -9.83 -14.74 -19.70
C GLU A 175 -8.41 -14.18 -19.49
N ALA A 176 -8.28 -13.19 -18.60
CA ALA A 176 -7.00 -12.55 -18.27
C ALA A 176 -5.98 -13.56 -17.75
N ILE A 177 -6.36 -14.36 -16.76
CA ILE A 177 -5.51 -15.42 -16.17
C ILE A 177 -5.12 -16.46 -17.21
N LEU A 178 -6.07 -16.93 -18.02
CA LEU A 178 -5.80 -17.90 -19.09
C LEU A 178 -4.93 -17.32 -20.21
N LEU A 179 -4.98 -16.01 -20.47
CA LEU A 179 -4.07 -15.36 -21.42
C LEU A 179 -2.67 -15.21 -20.83
N MET A 180 -2.53 -14.69 -19.60
CA MET A 180 -1.25 -14.52 -18.93
C MET A 180 -0.52 -15.86 -18.78
N GLY A 181 -1.22 -16.88 -18.28
CA GLY A 181 -0.68 -18.23 -18.12
C GLY A 181 -0.15 -18.84 -19.41
N ARG A 182 -0.95 -18.81 -20.49
CA ARG A 182 -0.53 -19.35 -21.80
C ARG A 182 0.65 -18.59 -22.40
N LEU A 183 0.70 -17.26 -22.26
CA LEU A 183 1.81 -16.45 -22.75
C LEU A 183 3.09 -16.74 -21.95
N ALA A 184 2.99 -16.89 -20.64
CA ALA A 184 4.10 -17.27 -19.78
C ALA A 184 4.60 -18.70 -20.07
N GLU A 185 3.70 -19.65 -20.33
CA GLU A 185 4.05 -21.02 -20.73
C GLU A 185 4.73 -21.07 -22.11
N GLN A 186 4.34 -20.18 -23.04
CA GLN A 186 4.83 -20.15 -24.43
C GLN A 186 6.13 -19.36 -24.62
N TYR A 187 6.28 -18.24 -23.91
CA TYR A 187 7.38 -17.28 -24.11
C TYR A 187 8.34 -17.19 -22.91
N GLY A 188 8.09 -17.96 -21.84
CA GLY A 188 8.86 -17.99 -20.61
C GLY A 188 8.63 -16.77 -19.72
N TYR A 189 8.67 -17.01 -18.41
CA TYR A 189 8.44 -16.00 -17.38
C TYR A 189 9.72 -15.67 -16.60
N TYR A 190 9.95 -14.40 -16.26
CA TYR A 190 11.01 -13.95 -15.36
C TYR A 190 10.47 -13.00 -14.26
N GLY A 191 11.13 -12.98 -13.10
CA GLY A 191 10.76 -12.13 -11.96
C GLY A 191 11.30 -10.70 -12.07
N ALA A 192 11.04 -9.86 -11.07
CA ALA A 192 11.44 -8.45 -11.09
C ALA A 192 12.96 -8.24 -10.93
N SER A 193 13.68 -9.20 -10.33
CA SER A 193 15.13 -9.19 -10.15
C SER A 193 15.79 -10.45 -10.71
N TRP A 194 17.01 -10.31 -11.26
CA TRP A 194 17.76 -11.39 -11.93
C TRP A 194 19.29 -11.28 -11.84
N ASP A 195 19.83 -10.37 -11.03
CA ASP A 195 21.27 -10.09 -11.01
C ASP A 195 22.08 -11.07 -10.15
N SER A 196 21.54 -11.50 -9.01
CA SER A 196 22.14 -12.49 -8.10
C SER A 196 21.12 -13.53 -7.69
N ALA A 197 21.54 -14.75 -7.32
CA ALA A 197 20.60 -15.84 -7.02
C ALA A 197 19.66 -15.50 -5.86
N ASP A 198 20.21 -15.00 -4.74
CA ASP A 198 19.42 -14.69 -3.54
C ASP A 198 18.39 -13.58 -3.84
N GLY A 199 18.84 -12.43 -4.34
CA GLY A 199 17.96 -11.31 -4.67
C GLY A 199 17.02 -11.57 -5.85
N ALA A 200 17.33 -12.53 -6.74
CA ALA A 200 16.41 -12.97 -7.77
C ALA A 200 15.31 -13.87 -7.20
N MET A 201 15.62 -14.75 -6.25
CA MET A 201 14.64 -15.64 -5.62
C MET A 201 13.63 -14.88 -4.75
N ASP A 202 14.05 -13.79 -4.10
CA ASP A 202 13.16 -12.92 -3.30
C ASP A 202 12.06 -12.25 -4.16
N GLU A 203 12.30 -12.06 -5.46
CA GLU A 203 11.39 -11.39 -6.41
C GLU A 203 11.07 -12.24 -7.65
N ALA A 204 11.30 -13.56 -7.57
CA ALA A 204 11.12 -14.48 -8.69
C ALA A 204 9.66 -14.80 -8.99
N GLY A 205 8.80 -14.79 -7.96
CA GLY A 205 7.39 -15.09 -8.07
C GLY A 205 6.53 -13.84 -8.00
N GLU A 206 5.31 -13.95 -8.50
CA GLU A 206 4.35 -12.84 -8.50
C GLU A 206 2.95 -13.31 -8.17
N ALA A 207 2.19 -12.42 -7.55
CA ALA A 207 0.83 -12.70 -7.11
C ALA A 207 -0.12 -11.57 -7.52
N LEU A 208 -1.09 -11.89 -8.38
CA LEU A 208 -2.11 -10.95 -8.83
C LEU A 208 -3.47 -11.25 -8.21
N THR A 209 -4.18 -10.16 -7.90
CA THR A 209 -5.57 -10.15 -7.47
C THR A 209 -6.41 -9.59 -8.62
N VAL A 210 -7.01 -10.48 -9.40
CA VAL A 210 -7.69 -10.15 -10.66
C VAL A 210 -9.20 -10.14 -10.43
N ALA A 211 -9.88 -9.04 -10.78
CA ALA A 211 -11.30 -8.82 -10.51
C ALA A 211 -12.01 -8.32 -11.77
N ASP A 212 -13.22 -8.81 -12.01
CA ASP A 212 -14.16 -8.27 -13.00
C ASP A 212 -15.55 -8.06 -12.34
N PRO A 213 -16.61 -7.63 -13.06
CA PRO A 213 -17.93 -7.40 -12.47
C PRO A 213 -18.63 -8.62 -11.82
N LYS A 214 -18.12 -9.84 -12.04
CA LYS A 214 -18.74 -11.11 -11.61
C LYS A 214 -17.87 -11.93 -10.68
N GLU A 215 -16.55 -11.96 -10.90
CA GLU A 215 -15.65 -12.84 -10.16
C GLU A 215 -14.28 -12.23 -9.83
N GLY A 216 -13.72 -12.70 -8.71
CA GLY A 216 -12.41 -12.32 -8.21
C GLY A 216 -11.53 -13.56 -8.04
N TRP A 217 -10.29 -13.48 -8.52
CA TRP A 217 -9.33 -14.57 -8.53
C TRP A 217 -7.97 -14.12 -7.98
N MET A 218 -7.35 -14.95 -7.15
CA MET A 218 -5.93 -14.84 -6.82
C MET A 218 -5.14 -15.67 -7.85
N PHE A 219 -4.05 -15.16 -8.41
CA PHE A 219 -3.20 -15.81 -9.40
C PHE A 219 -1.74 -15.75 -8.96
N HIS A 220 -1.07 -16.89 -8.83
CA HIS A 220 0.36 -16.98 -8.53
C HIS A 220 1.12 -17.51 -9.74
N ILE A 221 2.30 -16.96 -9.99
CA ILE A 221 3.19 -17.35 -11.08
C ILE A 221 4.66 -17.29 -10.64
N LEU A 222 5.47 -18.19 -11.17
CA LEU A 222 6.93 -18.20 -11.06
C LEU A 222 7.54 -18.84 -12.32
N PRO A 223 8.85 -18.69 -12.58
CA PRO A 223 9.53 -19.40 -13.67
C PRO A 223 9.48 -20.91 -13.47
N ASP A 224 9.51 -21.66 -14.57
CA ASP A 224 9.81 -23.08 -14.51
C ASP A 224 11.34 -23.33 -14.43
N ASP A 225 11.73 -24.56 -14.13
CA ASP A 225 13.13 -24.98 -14.01
C ASP A 225 13.88 -25.06 -15.35
N SER A 226 13.19 -25.01 -16.50
CA SER A 226 13.82 -24.89 -17.82
C SER A 226 14.22 -23.44 -18.17
N GLY A 227 13.63 -22.46 -17.48
CA GLY A 227 13.74 -21.03 -17.76
C GLY A 227 13.10 -20.61 -19.10
N THR A 228 12.27 -21.46 -19.71
CA THR A 228 11.57 -21.22 -20.99
C THR A 228 10.05 -21.21 -20.87
N SER A 229 9.52 -21.54 -19.70
CA SER A 229 8.09 -21.60 -19.41
C SER A 229 7.81 -20.95 -18.05
N ALA A 230 6.66 -21.26 -17.47
CA ALA A 230 6.26 -20.82 -16.15
C ALA A 230 5.54 -21.95 -15.40
N VAL A 231 5.49 -21.84 -14.08
CA VAL A 231 4.52 -22.55 -13.24
C VAL A 231 3.53 -21.51 -12.71
N TRP A 232 2.24 -21.74 -12.87
CA TRP A 232 1.22 -20.81 -12.40
C TRP A 232 -0.03 -21.52 -11.89
N VAL A 233 -0.73 -20.90 -10.93
CA VAL A 233 -2.03 -21.37 -10.42
C VAL A 233 -2.93 -20.17 -10.12
N ALA A 234 -4.24 -20.33 -10.26
CA ALA A 234 -5.21 -19.38 -9.74
C ALA A 234 -6.31 -20.06 -8.93
N GLN A 235 -6.85 -19.34 -7.95
CA GLN A 235 -7.97 -19.76 -7.11
C GLN A 235 -9.02 -18.65 -7.05
N ARG A 236 -10.29 -19.00 -7.30
CA ARG A 236 -11.44 -18.10 -7.19
C ARG A 236 -11.71 -17.80 -5.72
N VAL A 237 -11.95 -16.53 -5.40
CA VAL A 237 -12.41 -16.12 -4.07
C VAL A 237 -13.91 -16.38 -3.98
N PRO A 238 -14.40 -17.06 -2.93
CA PRO A 238 -15.84 -17.23 -2.72
C PRO A 238 -16.56 -15.88 -2.67
N ASP A 239 -17.76 -15.80 -3.25
CA ASP A 239 -18.44 -14.51 -3.44
C ASP A 239 -18.61 -13.72 -2.13
N ASN A 240 -18.79 -14.40 -0.99
CA ASN A 240 -18.99 -13.82 0.34
C ASN A 240 -17.69 -13.71 1.18
N HIS A 241 -16.52 -13.87 0.55
CA HIS A 241 -15.22 -13.87 1.22
C HIS A 241 -14.32 -12.69 0.84
N ILE A 242 -13.27 -12.49 1.63
CA ILE A 242 -12.11 -11.62 1.37
C ILE A 242 -10.82 -12.44 1.51
N THR A 243 -9.80 -12.08 0.74
CA THR A 243 -8.43 -12.58 0.87
C THR A 243 -7.43 -11.43 0.75
N ALA A 244 -6.17 -11.70 1.10
CA ALA A 244 -5.06 -10.76 0.98
C ALA A 244 -3.77 -11.49 0.61
N ILE A 245 -2.87 -10.77 -0.06
CA ILE A 245 -1.52 -11.19 -0.38
C ILE A 245 -0.53 -10.12 0.09
N ALA A 246 0.57 -10.57 0.69
CA ALA A 246 1.59 -9.74 1.31
C ALA A 246 2.98 -10.35 1.09
N ASN A 247 3.40 -10.39 -0.19
CA ASN A 247 4.67 -10.92 -0.70
C ASN A 247 4.95 -12.42 -0.51
N GLN A 248 3.94 -13.21 -0.12
CA GLN A 248 4.05 -14.66 0.04
C GLN A 248 2.81 -15.34 -0.52
N PHE A 249 2.99 -16.36 -1.36
CA PHE A 249 1.89 -17.15 -1.93
C PHE A 249 0.95 -17.73 -0.86
N VAL A 250 -0.36 -17.58 -1.05
CA VAL A 250 -1.42 -18.06 -0.14
C VAL A 250 -2.30 -19.20 -0.68
N ILE A 251 -2.09 -19.65 -1.92
CA ILE A 251 -2.85 -20.75 -2.55
C ILE A 251 -2.11 -22.04 -2.20
N ARG A 252 -2.80 -22.97 -1.54
CA ARG A 252 -2.19 -24.18 -0.97
C ARG A 252 -2.64 -25.42 -1.72
N HIS A 253 -3.76 -26.02 -1.29
CA HIS A 253 -4.35 -27.18 -1.93
C HIS A 253 -5.14 -26.76 -3.17
N ILE A 254 -4.98 -27.50 -4.25
CA ILE A 254 -5.51 -27.16 -5.57
C ILE A 254 -6.28 -28.34 -6.14
N ASN A 255 -7.36 -28.06 -6.89
CA ASN A 255 -8.07 -29.08 -7.66
C ASN A 255 -8.28 -28.60 -9.10
N LEU A 256 -7.32 -28.88 -9.99
CA LEU A 256 -7.39 -28.45 -11.39
C LEU A 256 -8.52 -29.13 -12.21
N THR A 257 -9.23 -30.11 -11.64
CA THR A 257 -10.46 -30.65 -12.26
C THR A 257 -11.70 -29.80 -11.98
N ASP A 258 -11.65 -28.95 -10.94
CA ASP A 258 -12.66 -27.94 -10.65
C ASP A 258 -12.26 -26.62 -11.32
N SER A 259 -12.54 -26.53 -12.62
CA SER A 259 -12.23 -25.35 -13.43
C SER A 259 -13.02 -24.10 -13.07
N ASP A 260 -14.00 -24.20 -12.15
CA ASP A 260 -14.80 -23.08 -11.69
C ASP A 260 -14.16 -22.38 -10.49
N ASN A 261 -13.37 -23.10 -9.69
CA ASN A 261 -12.63 -22.54 -8.56
C ASN A 261 -11.10 -22.55 -8.71
N PHE A 262 -10.53 -23.34 -9.63
CA PHE A 262 -9.10 -23.42 -9.86
C PHE A 262 -8.71 -23.39 -11.34
N LEU A 263 -7.58 -22.76 -11.64
CA LEU A 263 -6.90 -22.77 -12.93
C LEU A 263 -5.40 -22.99 -12.68
N GLY A 264 -4.63 -23.51 -13.63
CA GLY A 264 -3.19 -23.68 -13.45
C GLY A 264 -2.47 -24.23 -14.68
N SER A 265 -1.15 -24.10 -14.71
CA SER A 265 -0.30 -24.69 -15.75
C SER A 265 -0.32 -26.21 -15.68
N SER A 266 -0.20 -26.85 -16.84
CA SER A 266 -0.19 -28.32 -16.93
C SER A 266 1.03 -28.97 -16.24
N ASN A 267 2.10 -28.21 -16.05
CA ASN A 267 3.39 -28.65 -15.52
C ASN A 267 3.54 -28.55 -13.98
N ILE A 268 2.54 -28.05 -13.22
CA ILE A 268 2.63 -27.78 -11.76
C ILE A 268 3.20 -28.98 -10.99
N PHE A 269 2.71 -30.19 -11.24
CA PHE A 269 3.10 -31.37 -10.48
C PHE A 269 4.46 -31.92 -10.94
N ASP A 270 4.70 -31.96 -12.25
CA ASP A 270 5.93 -32.48 -12.84
C ASP A 270 7.16 -31.65 -12.46
N VAL A 271 7.02 -30.32 -12.42
CA VAL A 271 8.10 -29.41 -11.98
C VAL A 271 8.39 -29.64 -10.49
N ALA A 272 7.35 -29.80 -9.65
CA ALA A 272 7.52 -30.01 -8.21
C ALA A 272 8.21 -31.35 -7.89
N ILE A 273 7.83 -32.42 -8.58
CA ILE A 273 8.42 -33.76 -8.41
C ILE A 273 9.89 -33.75 -8.86
N ARG A 274 10.20 -33.24 -10.05
CA ARG A 274 11.57 -33.31 -10.61
C ARG A 274 12.59 -32.44 -9.88
N ASN A 275 12.14 -31.37 -9.22
CA ASN A 275 12.97 -30.55 -8.33
C ASN A 275 12.97 -31.02 -6.86
N ALA A 276 12.34 -32.16 -6.56
CA ALA A 276 12.16 -32.69 -5.20
C ALA A 276 11.50 -31.70 -4.22
N PHE A 277 10.63 -30.81 -4.73
CA PHE A 277 9.85 -29.87 -3.93
C PHE A 277 8.58 -30.51 -3.33
N TRP A 278 8.12 -31.62 -3.90
CA TRP A 278 6.96 -32.38 -3.45
C TRP A 278 7.14 -33.89 -3.69
N ASP A 279 6.69 -34.69 -2.73
CA ASP A 279 6.54 -36.14 -2.87
C ASP A 279 5.08 -36.47 -3.24
N SER A 280 4.89 -37.10 -4.39
CA SER A 280 3.58 -37.52 -4.92
C SER A 280 2.73 -38.40 -3.99
N THR A 281 3.32 -38.99 -2.95
CA THR A 281 2.59 -39.76 -1.92
C THR A 281 1.93 -38.89 -0.84
N THR A 282 2.21 -37.58 -0.84
CA THR A 282 1.68 -36.60 0.14
C THR A 282 0.69 -35.63 -0.51
N PRO A 283 -0.26 -35.03 0.24
CA PRO A 283 -1.13 -33.99 -0.31
C PRO A 283 -0.33 -32.81 -0.87
N PHE A 284 -0.66 -32.36 -2.08
CA PHE A 284 0.02 -31.22 -2.71
C PHE A 284 -0.36 -29.89 -2.04
N ASP A 285 0.64 -29.04 -1.84
CA ASP A 285 0.52 -27.68 -1.31
C ASP A 285 1.43 -26.76 -2.15
N PHE A 286 0.83 -25.89 -2.96
CA PHE A 286 1.54 -25.05 -3.92
C PHE A 286 2.50 -24.06 -3.22
N THR A 287 2.04 -23.38 -2.17
CA THR A 287 2.90 -22.50 -1.35
C THR A 287 4.08 -23.29 -0.77
N ALA A 288 3.85 -24.46 -0.18
CA ALA A 288 4.94 -25.26 0.40
C ALA A 288 5.93 -25.76 -0.67
N ALA A 289 5.43 -26.11 -1.86
CA ALA A 289 6.24 -26.56 -3.00
C ALA A 289 7.07 -25.42 -3.61
N TYR A 290 6.51 -24.22 -3.79
CA TYR A 290 7.11 -23.19 -4.65
C TYR A 290 7.52 -21.88 -3.98
N ALA A 291 6.92 -21.49 -2.85
CA ALA A 291 7.28 -20.23 -2.18
C ALA A 291 8.66 -20.31 -1.53
N LEU A 292 9.38 -19.20 -1.54
CA LEU A 292 10.60 -19.03 -0.75
C LEU A 292 10.23 -18.94 0.74
N ARG A 293 11.09 -19.52 1.60
CA ARG A 293 10.93 -19.47 3.05
C ARG A 293 11.74 -18.32 3.63
N GLU A 294 11.03 -17.31 4.09
CA GLU A 294 11.59 -16.10 4.66
C GLU A 294 12.07 -16.29 6.10
N SER A 295 13.15 -15.61 6.46
CA SER A 295 13.79 -15.74 7.79
C SER A 295 12.99 -15.04 8.88
N ASN A 296 12.33 -13.93 8.55
CA ASN A 296 11.28 -13.32 9.36
C ASN A 296 9.94 -13.29 8.60
N PRO A 297 9.09 -14.33 8.75
CA PRO A 297 7.80 -14.40 8.07
C PRO A 297 6.80 -13.35 8.57
N TYR A 298 7.00 -12.75 9.75
CA TYR A 298 6.06 -11.76 10.31
C TYR A 298 6.00 -10.46 9.50
N THR A 299 7.04 -10.16 8.72
CA THR A 299 7.01 -9.07 7.72
C THR A 299 5.95 -9.26 6.63
N MET A 300 5.35 -10.44 6.53
CA MET A 300 4.40 -10.85 5.49
C MET A 300 3.10 -11.38 6.12
N THR A 301 3.21 -12.43 6.95
CA THR A 301 2.07 -13.16 7.50
C THR A 301 1.20 -12.30 8.43
N ARG A 302 1.78 -11.32 9.16
CA ARG A 302 0.97 -10.42 10.00
C ARG A 302 0.06 -9.50 9.19
N ARG A 303 0.45 -9.09 7.98
CA ARG A 303 -0.40 -8.26 7.11
C ARG A 303 -1.63 -9.02 6.67
N VAL A 304 -1.45 -10.27 6.22
CA VAL A 304 -2.56 -11.18 5.89
C VAL A 304 -3.45 -11.37 7.12
N TRP A 305 -2.89 -11.73 8.27
CA TRP A 305 -3.64 -11.85 9.53
C TRP A 305 -4.49 -10.61 9.82
N ARG A 306 -3.87 -9.42 9.77
CA ARG A 306 -4.54 -8.16 10.09
C ARG A 306 -5.70 -7.87 9.14
N ILE A 307 -5.54 -8.08 7.85
CA ILE A 307 -6.61 -7.85 6.86
C ILE A 307 -7.78 -8.81 7.09
N LEU A 308 -7.49 -10.11 7.33
CA LEU A 308 -8.53 -11.10 7.61
C LEU A 308 -9.27 -10.78 8.93
N SER A 309 -8.56 -10.41 10.00
CA SER A 309 -9.15 -10.02 11.29
C SER A 309 -9.89 -8.67 11.27
N LEU A 310 -9.51 -7.75 10.37
CA LEU A 310 -10.20 -6.48 10.16
C LEU A 310 -11.53 -6.63 9.42
N ALA A 311 -11.66 -7.68 8.60
CA ALA A 311 -12.85 -7.97 7.81
C ALA A 311 -13.78 -9.01 8.45
N ASN A 312 -13.24 -9.86 9.35
CA ASN A 312 -13.99 -10.72 10.25
C ASN A 312 -13.46 -10.54 11.68
N SER A 313 -14.17 -9.76 12.48
CA SER A 313 -13.83 -9.45 13.87
C SER A 313 -14.01 -10.62 14.84
N THR A 314 -14.68 -11.70 14.38
CA THR A 314 -14.95 -12.91 15.17
C THR A 314 -14.01 -14.07 14.87
N ILE A 315 -13.08 -13.91 13.91
CA ILE A 315 -12.15 -14.98 13.55
C ILE A 315 -11.07 -15.15 14.62
N ASP A 316 -10.98 -16.36 15.17
CA ASP A 316 -9.88 -16.77 16.03
C ASP A 316 -8.66 -17.16 15.17
N LEU A 317 -8.01 -16.14 14.60
CA LEU A 317 -6.78 -16.28 13.82
C LEU A 317 -5.61 -15.76 14.65
N SER A 318 -4.64 -16.64 14.94
CA SER A 318 -3.41 -16.27 15.64
C SER A 318 -2.52 -15.36 14.77
N PRO A 319 -1.97 -14.24 15.28
CA PRO A 319 -0.94 -13.45 14.60
C PRO A 319 0.44 -14.12 14.59
N PHE A 320 0.57 -15.28 15.25
CA PHE A 320 1.77 -16.11 15.28
C PHE A 320 1.52 -17.40 14.50
N THR A 321 2.38 -17.68 13.52
CA THR A 321 2.27 -18.80 12.58
C THR A 321 3.65 -19.26 12.11
N ASP A 322 3.70 -20.33 11.32
CA ASP A 322 4.93 -20.81 10.69
C ASP A 322 5.40 -19.91 9.53
N ALA A 323 6.53 -20.28 8.92
CA ALA A 323 7.20 -19.45 7.92
C ALA A 323 6.40 -19.22 6.61
N ILE A 324 5.30 -19.95 6.40
CA ILE A 324 4.48 -19.87 5.19
C ILE A 324 2.97 -19.83 5.49
N ALA A 325 2.58 -19.48 6.72
CA ALA A 325 1.19 -19.42 7.18
C ALA A 325 0.35 -20.70 6.94
N THR A 326 0.88 -21.89 7.24
CA THR A 326 0.20 -23.19 6.97
C THR A 326 -1.15 -23.38 7.65
N ASN A 327 -1.42 -22.66 8.75
CA ASN A 327 -2.70 -22.70 9.45
C ASN A 327 -3.69 -21.60 9.00
N TYR A 328 -3.31 -20.68 8.10
CA TYR A 328 -4.23 -19.63 7.66
C TYR A 328 -5.13 -20.13 6.52
N PRO A 329 -6.42 -19.76 6.52
CA PRO A 329 -7.30 -20.04 5.39
C PRO A 329 -6.92 -19.16 4.20
N PHE A 330 -7.14 -19.64 2.97
CA PHE A 330 -6.98 -18.84 1.75
C PHE A 330 -7.83 -17.56 1.77
N SER A 331 -9.01 -17.60 2.37
CA SER A 331 -9.94 -16.47 2.44
C SER A 331 -10.90 -16.64 3.63
N VAL A 332 -11.52 -15.56 4.09
CA VAL A 332 -12.47 -15.57 5.22
C VAL A 332 -13.79 -14.91 4.81
N GLN A 333 -14.91 -15.40 5.33
CA GLN A 333 -16.19 -14.72 5.19
C GLN A 333 -16.17 -13.39 5.94
N THR A 334 -16.69 -12.32 5.35
CA THR A 334 -16.74 -10.99 5.99
C THR A 334 -17.94 -10.87 6.94
N ASP A 335 -17.80 -10.10 8.03
CA ASP A 335 -18.89 -9.86 9.00
C ASP A 335 -20.07 -9.10 8.38
N ARG A 336 -19.77 -8.27 7.37
CA ARG A 336 -20.69 -7.39 6.66
C ARG A 336 -20.16 -7.09 5.26
N PRO A 337 -20.96 -6.46 4.38
CA PRO A 337 -20.45 -5.89 3.14
C PRO A 337 -19.32 -4.88 3.41
N VAL A 338 -18.24 -5.05 2.65
CA VAL A 338 -17.02 -4.23 2.64
C VAL A 338 -17.21 -3.14 1.59
N THR A 339 -17.06 -1.88 2.00
CA THR A 339 -17.13 -0.72 1.11
C THR A 339 -15.75 -0.37 0.53
N PRO A 340 -15.66 0.43 -0.54
CA PRO A 340 -14.38 0.97 -1.01
C PRO A 340 -13.64 1.75 0.09
N ALA A 341 -14.37 2.49 0.93
CA ALA A 341 -13.83 3.21 2.08
C ALA A 341 -13.29 2.27 3.20
N ASP A 342 -13.85 1.06 3.33
CA ASP A 342 -13.27 0.04 4.22
C ASP A 342 -11.91 -0.45 3.71
N LEU A 343 -11.77 -0.65 2.39
CA LEU A 343 -10.51 -1.06 1.78
C LEU A 343 -9.45 0.04 1.85
N MET A 344 -9.81 1.30 1.58
CA MET A 344 -8.93 2.45 1.82
C MET A 344 -8.45 2.52 3.27
N ARG A 345 -9.34 2.25 4.24
CA ARG A 345 -8.96 2.17 5.67
C ARG A 345 -8.05 0.98 5.95
N PHE A 346 -8.28 -0.20 5.36
CA PHE A 346 -7.40 -1.35 5.56
C PHE A 346 -5.99 -1.09 5.01
N GLN A 347 -5.87 -0.39 3.88
CA GLN A 347 -4.58 0.02 3.33
C GLN A 347 -3.83 1.03 4.23
N ARG A 348 -4.55 1.78 5.08
CA ARG A 348 -4.02 2.78 6.03
C ARG A 348 -3.46 2.22 7.33
N ASP A 349 -3.60 0.92 7.58
CA ASP A 349 -3.43 0.32 8.90
C ASP A 349 -1.96 0.03 9.27
N HIS A 350 -1.59 0.31 10.52
CA HIS A 350 -0.30 0.03 11.14
C HIS A 350 -0.45 -0.88 12.38
N TYR A 351 -1.41 -1.80 12.33
CA TYR A 351 -1.81 -2.70 13.41
C TYR A 351 -2.43 -1.99 14.62
N GLU A 352 -3.13 -0.88 14.42
CA GLU A 352 -3.68 -0.05 15.50
C GLU A 352 -4.58 -0.85 16.46
N GLY A 353 -4.36 -0.67 17.76
CA GLY A 353 -5.10 -1.37 18.82
C GLY A 353 -4.69 -2.84 19.05
N THR A 354 -3.55 -3.28 18.51
CA THR A 354 -2.99 -4.63 18.71
C THR A 354 -1.64 -4.58 19.42
N PRO A 355 -1.06 -5.72 19.87
CA PRO A 355 0.32 -5.77 20.39
C PRO A 355 1.41 -5.36 19.39
N PHE A 356 1.08 -5.17 18.10
CA PHE A 356 2.01 -4.81 17.02
C PHE A 356 1.82 -3.36 16.54
N ASP A 357 0.97 -2.58 17.22
CA ASP A 357 0.62 -1.20 16.88
C ASP A 357 1.86 -0.30 16.78
N LEU A 358 2.21 0.11 15.56
CA LEU A 358 3.39 0.94 15.33
C LEU A 358 3.25 2.38 15.83
N THR A 359 2.05 2.82 16.19
CA THR A 359 1.84 4.15 16.78
C THR A 359 2.24 4.20 18.27
N GLN A 360 2.62 3.06 18.86
CA GLN A 360 2.88 2.90 20.29
C GLN A 360 4.33 2.51 20.63
N GLY A 361 4.68 2.73 21.90
CA GLY A 361 5.97 2.31 22.47
C GLY A 361 7.16 3.18 22.05
N LEU A 362 8.37 2.77 22.47
CA LEU A 362 9.58 3.57 22.33
C LEU A 362 9.98 3.86 20.88
N ALA A 363 9.76 2.90 19.98
CA ALA A 363 10.08 3.05 18.57
C ALA A 363 9.19 4.09 17.85
N ALA A 364 8.01 4.41 18.39
CA ALA A 364 7.13 5.45 17.86
C ALA A 364 7.45 6.86 18.42
N GLY A 365 8.44 6.98 19.29
CA GLY A 365 8.82 8.23 19.93
C GLY A 365 7.72 8.82 20.83
N PRO A 366 7.82 10.11 21.21
CA PRO A 366 6.86 10.72 22.14
C PRO A 366 5.49 11.02 21.52
N TYR A 367 5.40 11.02 20.18
CA TYR A 367 4.23 11.47 19.44
C TYR A 367 3.60 10.38 18.54
N GLY A 368 4.12 9.16 18.56
CA GLY A 368 3.45 8.00 17.96
C GLY A 368 3.68 7.81 16.45
N ASP A 369 4.85 8.17 15.92
CA ASP A 369 5.19 7.99 14.51
C ASP A 369 5.21 6.49 14.15
N PRO A 370 4.39 6.00 13.21
CA PRO A 370 4.38 4.59 12.82
C PRO A 370 5.55 4.18 11.93
N ASN A 371 6.31 5.13 11.36
CA ASN A 371 7.35 4.83 10.38
C ASN A 371 8.55 4.11 11.00
N ARG A 372 9.08 3.12 10.27
CA ARG A 372 10.23 2.32 10.69
C ARG A 372 11.26 2.28 9.55
N PHE A 373 12.25 3.16 9.65
CA PHE A 373 13.31 3.29 8.65
C PHE A 373 14.34 2.18 8.76
N SER A 374 14.97 1.84 7.63
CA SER A 374 16.12 0.95 7.58
C SER A 374 17.21 1.41 8.56
N PRO A 375 17.89 0.50 9.28
CA PRO A 375 19.14 0.83 9.96
C PRO A 375 20.27 1.21 8.98
N GLY A 376 20.12 0.96 7.67
CA GLY A 376 21.14 1.26 6.64
C GLY A 376 22.36 0.34 6.68
N HIS A 377 22.34 -0.69 7.53
CA HIS A 377 23.35 -1.72 7.67
C HIS A 377 22.70 -2.98 8.28
N VAL A 378 23.31 -4.15 8.11
CA VAL A 378 22.81 -5.39 8.72
C VAL A 378 22.86 -5.28 10.26
N VAL A 379 21.70 -5.43 10.90
CA VAL A 379 21.57 -5.55 12.36
C VAL A 379 21.11 -6.98 12.68
N PRO A 380 22.02 -7.91 13.04
CA PRO A 380 21.68 -9.32 13.22
C PRO A 380 20.62 -9.55 14.30
N GLY A 381 19.59 -10.35 13.98
CA GLY A 381 18.55 -10.76 14.93
C GLY A 381 17.50 -9.69 15.28
N GLY A 382 17.55 -8.50 14.68
CA GLY A 382 16.56 -7.44 14.88
C GLY A 382 15.78 -7.10 13.61
N SER A 383 14.49 -6.83 13.74
CA SER A 383 13.65 -6.27 12.67
C SER A 383 12.40 -5.61 13.26
N PHE A 384 11.83 -4.64 12.54
CA PHE A 384 10.52 -4.06 12.85
C PHE A 384 9.41 -4.77 12.04
N GLU A 385 8.16 -4.64 12.48
CA GLU A 385 6.98 -5.13 11.75
C GLU A 385 6.73 -4.28 10.47
N ARG A 386 6.30 -4.89 9.35
CA ARG A 386 5.83 -4.18 8.13
C ARG A 386 4.33 -3.91 8.28
N SER A 387 3.95 -2.69 8.66
CA SER A 387 2.56 -2.19 8.66
C SER A 387 1.95 -2.20 7.26
N ILE A 388 0.62 -2.19 7.09
CA ILE A 388 -0.04 -2.21 5.76
C ILE A 388 0.27 -0.92 4.97
N SER A 389 0.16 0.24 5.63
CA SER A 389 0.68 1.51 5.10
C SER A 389 2.15 1.69 5.46
N ILE A 390 2.93 2.31 4.58
CA ILE A 390 4.32 2.71 4.85
C ILE A 390 4.73 3.87 3.93
N TYR A 391 5.62 4.73 4.41
CA TYR A 391 6.22 5.86 3.69
C TYR A 391 6.92 5.53 2.35
N LYS A 392 7.09 4.24 2.00
CA LYS A 392 7.65 3.77 0.71
C LYS A 392 6.60 3.57 -0.38
N ALA A 393 5.31 3.63 -0.05
CA ALA A 393 4.25 3.48 -1.03
C ALA A 393 4.30 4.63 -2.06
N THR A 394 4.59 4.26 -3.30
CA THR A 394 4.57 5.12 -4.49
C THR A 394 3.16 5.63 -4.74
N TYR A 395 2.19 4.72 -4.65
CA TYR A 395 0.75 4.98 -4.70
C TYR A 395 -0.01 3.79 -4.10
N SER A 396 -1.31 3.98 -3.95
CA SER A 396 -2.26 2.93 -3.62
C SER A 396 -3.56 3.11 -4.40
N TYR A 397 -4.32 2.03 -4.60
CA TYR A 397 -5.65 2.12 -5.18
C TYR A 397 -6.61 1.05 -4.69
N VAL A 398 -7.91 1.34 -4.85
CA VAL A 398 -9.02 0.40 -4.76
C VAL A 398 -9.77 0.45 -6.09
N THR A 399 -9.92 -0.69 -6.77
CA THR A 399 -10.75 -0.79 -7.97
C THR A 399 -12.17 -1.22 -7.62
N THR A 400 -13.14 -0.66 -8.34
CA THR A 400 -14.56 -0.95 -8.15
C THR A 400 -15.22 -1.14 -9.50
N ALA A 401 -15.65 -2.37 -9.78
CA ALA A 401 -16.48 -2.66 -10.94
C ALA A 401 -17.97 -2.39 -10.61
N HIS A 402 -18.72 -1.93 -11.60
CA HIS A 402 -20.17 -1.78 -11.54
C HIS A 402 -20.84 -3.00 -12.21
N PRO A 403 -21.84 -3.65 -11.55
CA PRO A 403 -22.31 -4.98 -11.95
C PRO A 403 -23.04 -5.01 -13.31
N THR A 404 -23.49 -3.86 -13.83
CA THR A 404 -24.36 -3.78 -15.02
C THR A 404 -23.98 -2.71 -16.04
N ASN A 405 -22.95 -1.88 -15.80
CA ASN A 405 -22.59 -0.77 -16.71
C ASN A 405 -21.08 -0.52 -16.69
N GLU A 406 -20.38 -0.84 -17.79
CA GLU A 406 -18.92 -0.70 -17.87
C GLU A 406 -18.41 0.74 -17.77
N ASN A 407 -19.27 1.71 -18.07
CA ASN A 407 -18.95 3.14 -17.97
C ASN A 407 -18.96 3.69 -16.53
N GLN A 408 -19.18 2.83 -15.53
CA GLN A 408 -19.35 3.20 -14.12
C GLN A 408 -18.33 2.51 -13.19
N ALA A 409 -17.29 1.89 -13.74
CA ALA A 409 -16.14 1.43 -12.96
C ALA A 409 -15.27 2.59 -12.48
N VAL A 410 -14.75 2.50 -11.26
CA VAL A 410 -13.89 3.53 -10.66
C VAL A 410 -12.65 2.89 -10.06
N VAL A 411 -11.48 3.41 -10.44
CA VAL A 411 -10.21 3.27 -9.73
C VAL A 411 -10.11 4.43 -8.75
N TRP A 412 -10.24 4.16 -7.47
CA TRP A 412 -9.94 5.14 -6.42
C TRP A 412 -8.43 5.18 -6.25
N PHE A 413 -7.79 6.29 -6.63
CA PHE A 413 -6.34 6.41 -6.64
C PHE A 413 -5.83 7.35 -5.55
N GLY A 414 -4.87 6.89 -4.75
CA GLY A 414 -4.19 7.64 -3.70
C GLY A 414 -2.68 7.68 -3.97
N PRO A 415 -2.12 8.80 -4.51
CA PRO A 415 -0.68 8.93 -4.72
C PRO A 415 0.06 9.11 -3.39
N TYR A 416 1.25 8.52 -3.24
CA TYR A 416 1.97 8.33 -1.96
C TYR A 416 1.25 7.35 -0.99
N ALA A 417 1.71 7.28 0.26
CA ALA A 417 1.28 6.33 1.27
C ALA A 417 -0.22 6.45 1.63
N PRO A 418 -0.96 5.32 1.76
CA PRO A 418 -2.38 5.30 2.12
C PRO A 418 -2.73 6.19 3.33
N SER A 419 -1.87 6.17 4.36
CA SER A 419 -2.00 6.94 5.61
C SER A 419 -1.96 8.45 5.40
N ASP A 420 -1.33 8.92 4.33
CA ASP A 420 -0.93 10.32 4.13
C ASP A 420 -1.47 10.89 2.80
N THR A 421 -2.38 10.16 2.15
CA THR A 421 -3.02 10.52 0.87
C THR A 421 -4.54 10.53 0.98
N ALA A 422 -5.22 11.33 0.16
CA ALA A 422 -6.66 11.24 -0.06
C ALA A 422 -6.92 10.58 -1.43
N TYR A 423 -7.85 9.62 -1.46
CA TYR A 423 -8.21 8.92 -2.68
C TYR A 423 -9.19 9.76 -3.52
N PHE A 424 -8.96 9.83 -4.83
CA PHE A 424 -9.88 10.44 -5.79
C PHE A 424 -10.28 9.46 -6.91
N PRO A 425 -11.50 9.57 -7.47
CA PRO A 425 -12.01 8.65 -8.48
C PRO A 425 -11.40 8.91 -9.86
N ILE A 426 -10.91 7.83 -10.48
CA ILE A 426 -10.47 7.76 -11.88
C ILE A 426 -11.34 6.72 -12.60
N TYR A 427 -12.12 7.14 -13.59
CA TYR A 427 -12.82 6.21 -14.47
C TYR A 427 -11.81 5.64 -15.49
N PRO A 428 -11.84 4.33 -15.85
CA PRO A 428 -10.95 3.79 -16.89
C PRO A 428 -11.20 4.37 -18.28
N LYS A 429 -12.44 4.81 -18.56
CA LYS A 429 -12.90 5.39 -19.83
C LYS A 429 -12.74 6.91 -19.85
N VAL A 430 -11.49 7.34 -19.68
CA VAL A 430 -11.02 8.73 -19.77
C VAL A 430 -9.98 8.85 -20.89
N SER A 431 -9.92 10.01 -21.54
CA SER A 431 -8.94 10.28 -22.60
C SER A 431 -7.57 10.64 -22.02
N ALA A 432 -7.55 11.19 -20.80
CA ALA A 432 -6.36 11.43 -20.01
C ALA A 432 -6.67 11.26 -18.51
N VAL A 433 -5.64 10.87 -17.75
CA VAL A 433 -5.66 10.96 -16.29
C VAL A 433 -5.30 12.39 -15.84
N PRO A 434 -5.69 12.83 -14.61
CA PRO A 434 -5.46 14.19 -14.15
C PRO A 434 -3.97 14.58 -14.06
N ASP A 435 -3.61 15.80 -14.48
CA ASP A 435 -2.21 16.28 -14.54
C ASP A 435 -1.45 16.08 -13.22
N VAL A 436 -2.09 16.41 -12.09
CA VAL A 436 -1.50 16.27 -10.74
C VAL A 436 -1.08 14.84 -10.39
N ALA A 437 -1.63 13.83 -11.07
CA ALA A 437 -1.29 12.42 -10.91
C ALA A 437 -0.37 11.88 -12.01
N SER A 438 -0.23 12.56 -13.16
CA SER A 438 0.48 12.05 -14.35
C SER A 438 1.82 12.71 -14.65
N ARG A 439 2.28 13.62 -13.78
CA ARG A 439 3.50 14.43 -13.94
C ARG A 439 4.52 14.21 -12.82
N GLY A 440 5.72 14.77 -12.99
CA GLY A 440 6.77 14.77 -11.98
C GLY A 440 7.67 13.52 -12.02
N SER A 441 8.69 13.51 -11.16
CA SER A 441 9.61 12.39 -10.94
C SER A 441 10.25 12.48 -9.56
N LEU A 442 10.92 11.41 -9.12
CA LEU A 442 11.69 11.42 -7.87
C LEU A 442 13.00 12.23 -7.94
N HIS A 443 13.39 12.74 -9.12
CA HIS A 443 14.60 13.55 -9.29
C HIS A 443 14.46 15.00 -8.79
N ALA A 444 13.24 15.53 -8.74
CA ALA A 444 12.98 16.91 -8.34
C ALA A 444 11.63 17.05 -7.65
N PHE A 445 11.60 17.75 -6.52
CA PHE A 445 10.37 18.11 -5.83
C PHE A 445 9.53 19.07 -6.68
N ASP A 446 8.29 18.68 -6.97
CA ASP A 446 7.28 19.50 -7.64
C ASP A 446 6.00 19.47 -6.80
N MET A 447 5.70 20.56 -6.07
CA MET A 447 4.51 20.62 -5.22
C MET A 447 3.19 20.53 -6.01
N SER A 448 3.20 20.74 -7.34
CA SER A 448 2.02 20.54 -8.20
C SER A 448 1.76 19.07 -8.55
N ALA A 449 2.72 18.18 -8.30
CA ALA A 449 2.50 16.73 -8.35
C ALA A 449 1.93 16.25 -7.01
N ALA A 450 0.80 15.53 -7.06
CA ALA A 450 0.11 15.05 -5.87
C ALA A 450 0.97 14.11 -5.01
N PHE A 451 1.83 13.30 -5.63
CA PHE A 451 2.81 12.48 -4.91
C PHE A 451 3.68 13.32 -3.95
N TRP A 452 4.29 14.39 -4.46
CA TRP A 452 5.22 15.20 -3.67
C TRP A 452 4.53 16.03 -2.59
N LEU A 453 3.32 16.53 -2.86
CA LEU A 453 2.49 17.19 -1.85
C LEU A 453 2.14 16.23 -0.69
N ASN A 454 1.71 15.01 -1.02
CA ASN A 454 1.33 14.00 -0.03
C ASN A 454 2.55 13.47 0.73
N ALA A 455 3.68 13.28 0.05
CA ALA A 455 4.95 12.93 0.68
C ALA A 455 5.42 14.01 1.67
N LEU A 456 5.29 15.29 1.31
CA LEU A 456 5.59 16.42 2.18
C LEU A 456 4.67 16.45 3.41
N ILE A 457 3.37 16.21 3.22
CA ILE A 457 2.39 16.10 4.32
C ILE A 457 2.74 14.94 5.25
N GLY A 458 2.98 13.74 4.74
CA GLY A 458 3.31 12.57 5.56
C GLY A 458 4.59 12.76 6.37
N ASN A 459 5.66 13.27 5.74
CA ASN A 459 6.91 13.57 6.44
C ASN A 459 6.78 14.67 7.51
N TYR A 460 5.91 15.67 7.29
CA TYR A 460 5.65 16.70 8.31
C TYR A 460 4.75 16.18 9.43
N ALA A 461 3.69 15.46 9.07
CA ALA A 461 2.69 14.94 9.99
C ALA A 461 3.29 13.88 10.93
N SER A 462 4.12 12.96 10.43
CA SER A 462 4.69 11.85 11.24
C SER A 462 5.45 12.36 12.46
N ARG A 463 6.18 13.48 12.33
CA ARG A 463 6.93 14.14 13.41
C ARG A 463 6.06 14.46 14.64
N TYR A 464 4.78 14.74 14.45
CA TYR A 464 3.82 15.11 15.50
C TYR A 464 2.56 14.23 15.45
N TYR A 465 2.68 12.98 14.97
CA TYR A 465 1.60 12.11 14.48
C TYR A 465 0.32 12.12 15.30
N LYS A 466 0.41 11.94 16.64
CA LYS A 466 -0.75 11.97 17.56
C LYS A 466 -1.62 13.23 17.46
N PHE A 467 -1.05 14.38 17.10
CA PHE A 467 -1.75 15.65 16.99
C PHE A 467 -2.16 15.99 15.54
N THR A 468 -1.31 15.66 14.58
CA THR A 468 -1.48 15.97 13.15
C THR A 468 -2.36 14.96 12.43
N GLN A 469 -2.17 13.65 12.68
CA GLN A 469 -2.88 12.60 11.97
C GLN A 469 -4.41 12.62 12.14
N PRO A 470 -4.99 12.99 13.30
CA PRO A 470 -6.43 13.22 13.39
C PRO A 470 -6.95 14.29 12.44
N VAL A 471 -6.15 15.32 12.15
CA VAL A 471 -6.49 16.41 11.21
C VAL A 471 -6.33 15.95 9.76
N VAL A 472 -5.23 15.27 9.43
CA VAL A 472 -5.02 14.63 8.11
C VAL A 472 -6.19 13.67 7.79
N ARG A 473 -6.54 12.80 8.74
CA ARG A 473 -7.64 11.84 8.59
C ARG A 473 -9.00 12.49 8.46
N ALA A 474 -9.28 13.58 9.18
CA ALA A 474 -10.52 14.32 9.03
C ALA A 474 -10.67 14.87 7.61
N GLU A 475 -9.58 15.37 7.03
CA GLU A 475 -9.58 15.94 5.68
C GLU A 475 -9.64 14.86 4.58
N GLN A 476 -8.91 13.73 4.73
CA GLN A 476 -9.07 12.53 3.90
C GLN A 476 -10.53 12.12 3.80
N LEU A 477 -11.17 11.90 4.96
CA LEU A 477 -12.56 11.47 5.04
C LEU A 477 -13.53 12.50 4.44
N ARG A 478 -13.27 13.81 4.60
CA ARG A 478 -14.09 14.87 4.01
C ARG A 478 -14.06 14.86 2.48
N ILE A 479 -12.87 14.69 1.89
CA ILE A 479 -12.69 14.65 0.43
C ILE A 479 -13.27 13.35 -0.14
N GLU A 480 -12.99 12.22 0.50
CA GLU A 480 -13.45 10.89 0.07
C GLU A 480 -14.97 10.76 0.18
N ALA A 481 -15.59 11.25 1.27
CA ALA A 481 -17.04 11.28 1.40
C ALA A 481 -17.69 12.12 0.29
N LYS A 482 -17.18 13.33 0.00
CA LYS A 482 -17.67 14.17 -1.11
C LYS A 482 -17.61 13.42 -2.45
N ALA A 483 -16.52 12.70 -2.71
CA ALA A 483 -16.35 11.95 -3.95
C ALA A 483 -17.27 10.71 -4.03
N LEU A 484 -17.46 9.99 -2.92
CA LEU A 484 -18.35 8.82 -2.81
C LEU A 484 -19.82 9.21 -2.94
N GLU A 485 -20.26 10.27 -2.26
CA GLU A 485 -21.65 10.78 -2.29
C GLU A 485 -22.05 11.28 -3.69
N ALA A 486 -21.09 11.78 -4.48
CA ALA A 486 -21.34 12.28 -5.83
C ALA A 486 -21.55 11.17 -6.88
N GLN A 487 -21.11 9.93 -6.61
CA GLN A 487 -21.08 8.85 -7.62
C GLN A 487 -22.44 8.60 -8.31
N PRO A 488 -23.59 8.49 -7.61
CA PRO A 488 -24.86 8.22 -8.27
C PRO A 488 -25.25 9.31 -9.29
N ALA A 489 -25.07 10.58 -8.93
CA ALA A 489 -25.40 11.70 -9.82
C ALA A 489 -24.46 11.78 -11.05
N ILE A 490 -23.18 11.43 -10.88
CA ILE A 490 -22.23 11.30 -11.98
C ILE A 490 -22.64 10.14 -12.89
N HIS A 491 -23.03 9.02 -12.32
CA HIS A 491 -23.41 7.79 -13.03
C HIS A 491 -24.69 7.98 -13.87
N ASP A 492 -25.71 8.65 -13.33
CA ASP A 492 -26.92 9.04 -14.06
C ASP A 492 -26.60 10.03 -15.19
N LYS A 493 -25.74 11.02 -14.94
CA LYS A 493 -25.35 12.02 -15.95
C LYS A 493 -24.51 11.40 -17.06
N ALA A 494 -23.58 10.51 -16.73
CA ALA A 494 -22.78 9.74 -17.67
C ALA A 494 -23.67 8.89 -18.59
N LEU A 495 -24.64 8.16 -18.02
CA LEU A 495 -25.60 7.37 -18.80
C LEU A 495 -26.42 8.25 -19.75
N SER A 496 -26.91 9.39 -19.27
CA SER A 496 -27.65 10.37 -20.09
C SER A 496 -26.82 10.94 -21.24
N ILE A 497 -25.53 11.25 -21.00
CA ILE A 497 -24.62 11.73 -22.05
C ILE A 497 -24.36 10.62 -23.08
N PHE A 498 -24.00 9.42 -22.63
CA PHE A 498 -23.76 8.28 -23.52
C PHE A 498 -24.96 8.00 -24.44
N GLN A 499 -26.17 7.95 -23.89
CA GLN A 499 -27.41 7.71 -24.65
C GLN A 499 -27.78 8.82 -25.63
N SER A 500 -27.34 10.07 -25.41
CA SER A 500 -27.73 11.23 -26.23
C SER A 500 -26.64 11.74 -27.19
N GLN A 501 -25.37 11.48 -26.89
CA GLN A 501 -24.21 12.07 -27.55
C GLN A 501 -23.08 11.06 -27.85
N GLY A 502 -23.16 9.82 -27.35
CA GLY A 502 -22.19 8.77 -27.63
C GLY A 502 -20.92 8.80 -26.77
N ASP A 503 -19.95 7.96 -27.14
CA ASP A 503 -18.75 7.66 -26.34
C ASP A 503 -17.79 8.84 -26.16
N GLU A 504 -17.53 9.64 -27.20
CA GLU A 504 -16.59 10.78 -27.14
C GLU A 504 -17.04 11.85 -26.12
N ALA A 505 -18.36 12.11 -26.07
CA ALA A 505 -18.95 13.03 -25.10
C ALA A 505 -18.94 12.46 -23.67
N LEU A 506 -19.14 11.15 -23.53
CA LEU A 506 -19.03 10.43 -22.26
C LEU A 506 -17.59 10.49 -21.72
N GLU A 507 -16.61 10.14 -22.54
CA GLU A 507 -15.19 10.16 -22.19
C GLU A 507 -14.74 11.56 -21.78
N THR A 508 -15.16 12.58 -22.54
CA THR A 508 -14.92 14.00 -22.20
C THR A 508 -15.53 14.37 -20.86
N TYR A 509 -16.77 13.93 -20.58
CA TYR A 509 -17.42 14.17 -19.27
C TYR A 509 -16.66 13.49 -18.12
N LEU A 510 -16.33 12.21 -18.25
CA LEU A 510 -15.61 11.47 -17.20
C LEU A 510 -14.20 12.02 -16.97
N THR A 511 -13.50 12.44 -18.02
CA THR A 511 -12.17 13.08 -17.93
C THR A 511 -12.24 14.39 -17.12
N ASN A 512 -13.26 15.21 -17.38
CA ASN A 512 -13.50 16.45 -16.62
C ASN A 512 -13.87 16.17 -15.15
N VAL A 513 -14.67 15.14 -14.89
CA VAL A 513 -15.01 14.70 -13.52
C VAL A 513 -13.75 14.26 -12.76
N CYS A 514 -12.92 13.40 -13.33
CA CYS A 514 -11.66 12.95 -12.71
C CYS A 514 -10.73 14.12 -12.43
N THR A 515 -10.59 15.03 -13.40
CA THR A 515 -9.75 16.23 -13.28
C THR A 515 -10.23 17.13 -12.15
N SER A 516 -11.55 17.34 -12.03
CA SER A 516 -12.13 18.16 -10.96
C SER A 516 -11.90 17.56 -9.57
N PHE A 517 -12.10 16.24 -9.38
CA PHE A 517 -11.87 15.63 -8.07
C PHE A 517 -10.39 15.58 -7.67
N ALA A 518 -9.49 15.31 -8.61
CA ALA A 518 -8.06 15.32 -8.34
C ALA A 518 -7.55 16.75 -8.02
N ALA A 519 -8.04 17.77 -8.73
CA ALA A 519 -7.74 19.17 -8.43
C ALA A 519 -8.29 19.61 -7.06
N ASP A 520 -9.54 19.23 -6.73
CA ASP A 520 -10.15 19.48 -5.43
C ASP A 520 -9.35 18.83 -4.30
N ALA A 521 -8.93 17.57 -4.47
CA ALA A 521 -8.12 16.85 -3.48
C ALA A 521 -6.75 17.50 -3.29
N HIS A 522 -6.05 17.82 -4.38
CA HIS A 522 -4.75 18.48 -4.35
C HIS A 522 -4.80 19.88 -3.72
N SER A 523 -5.82 20.68 -4.07
CA SER A 523 -6.04 22.01 -3.46
C SER A 523 -6.36 21.91 -1.97
N SER A 524 -7.23 20.98 -1.59
CA SER A 524 -7.58 20.69 -0.19
C SER A 524 -6.34 20.26 0.61
N PHE A 525 -5.49 19.40 0.06
CA PHE A 525 -4.25 18.96 0.71
C PHE A 525 -3.19 20.07 0.78
N THR A 526 -3.15 20.98 -0.19
CA THR A 526 -2.28 22.17 -0.13
C THR A 526 -2.70 23.10 1.02
N ALA A 527 -4.02 23.27 1.22
CA ALA A 527 -4.57 24.00 2.36
C ALA A 527 -4.32 23.27 3.69
N LEU A 528 -4.48 21.94 3.73
CA LEU A 528 -4.15 21.10 4.88
C LEU A 528 -2.69 21.26 5.29
N PHE A 529 -1.73 21.15 4.36
CA PHE A 529 -0.31 21.35 4.68
C PHE A 529 -0.05 22.72 5.32
N SER A 530 -0.61 23.77 4.73
CA SER A 530 -0.52 25.14 5.26
C SER A 530 -1.11 25.26 6.68
N SER A 531 -2.24 24.60 6.93
CA SER A 531 -2.86 24.51 8.26
C SER A 531 -2.00 23.74 9.24
N LEU A 532 -1.45 22.57 8.85
CA LEU A 532 -0.61 21.74 9.72
C LEU A 532 0.65 22.49 10.18
N VAL A 533 1.34 23.17 9.26
CA VAL A 533 2.53 23.96 9.57
C VAL A 533 2.20 25.14 10.49
N THR A 534 1.07 25.80 10.29
CA THR A 534 0.65 26.94 11.13
C THR A 534 0.14 26.49 12.50
N GLN A 535 -0.44 25.29 12.59
CA GLN A 535 -1.09 24.79 13.81
C GLN A 535 -0.18 23.93 14.69
N PHE A 536 0.80 23.22 14.13
CA PHE A 536 1.59 22.19 14.84
C PHE A 536 3.09 22.32 14.55
N HIS A 537 3.76 23.32 15.13
CA HIS A 537 5.19 23.55 14.92
C HIS A 537 5.96 23.72 16.24
N ASP A 538 7.27 23.46 16.21
CA ASP A 538 8.23 23.70 17.31
C ASP A 538 7.88 23.08 18.67
N GLY A 539 7.02 22.05 18.69
CA GLY A 539 6.54 21.41 19.91
C GLY A 539 5.32 22.10 20.55
N TYR A 540 4.65 22.99 19.81
CA TYR A 540 3.45 23.71 20.23
C TYR A 540 2.26 23.44 19.32
N ILE A 541 1.08 23.43 19.92
CA ILE A 541 -0.23 23.50 19.26
C ILE A 541 -0.67 24.96 19.32
N MET A 542 -0.84 25.56 18.14
CA MET A 542 -1.25 26.94 17.97
C MET A 542 -2.76 27.00 17.76
N SER A 543 -3.39 28.05 18.30
CA SER A 543 -4.85 28.22 18.31
C SER A 543 -5.21 29.71 18.25
N ASN A 544 -6.48 30.02 17.99
CA ASN A 544 -6.94 31.40 17.78
C ASN A 544 -6.15 32.13 16.66
N LEU A 545 -5.81 31.42 15.58
CA LEU A 545 -4.93 31.90 14.50
C LEU A 545 -5.43 33.15 13.75
N THR A 546 -6.71 33.50 13.91
CA THR A 546 -7.33 34.72 13.35
C THR A 546 -7.49 35.85 14.37
N GLY A 547 -7.11 35.63 15.63
CA GLY A 547 -7.20 36.60 16.71
C GLY A 547 -5.92 37.43 16.88
N GLN A 548 -6.02 38.53 17.63
CA GLN A 548 -4.86 39.36 17.96
C GLN A 548 -3.87 38.67 18.92
N GLU A 549 -4.37 37.77 19.76
CA GLU A 549 -3.56 36.93 20.66
C GLU A 549 -3.61 35.47 20.19
N ILE A 550 -2.46 34.92 19.81
CA ILE A 550 -2.34 33.51 19.42
C ILE A 550 -2.27 32.66 20.68
N GLY A 551 -3.16 31.67 20.80
CA GLY A 551 -3.15 30.72 21.90
C GLY A 551 -2.09 29.65 21.67
N VAL A 552 -1.13 29.53 22.58
CA VAL A 552 0.02 28.61 22.47
C VAL A 552 -0.07 27.54 23.55
N THR A 553 -0.16 26.27 23.16
CA THR A 553 -0.17 25.12 24.08
C THR A 553 1.02 24.22 23.78
N ALA A 554 1.87 23.92 24.77
CA ALA A 554 2.95 22.95 24.56
C ALA A 554 2.37 21.55 24.33
N MET A 555 2.84 20.84 23.30
CA MET A 555 2.48 19.44 23.03
C MET A 555 2.87 18.53 24.21
N GLY A 556 4.05 18.80 24.79
CA GLY A 556 4.60 18.09 25.94
C GLY A 556 5.08 16.68 25.63
N TYR A 557 6.23 16.30 26.20
CA TYR A 557 6.65 14.90 26.19
C TYR A 557 5.85 14.12 27.24
N PRO A 558 5.31 12.92 26.91
CA PRO A 558 4.57 12.13 27.88
C PRO A 558 5.51 11.56 28.97
N PRO A 559 5.07 11.43 30.23
CA PRO A 559 5.95 10.99 31.34
C PRO A 559 6.71 9.69 31.07
N TRP A 560 6.03 8.67 30.51
CA TRP A 560 6.66 7.39 30.18
C TRP A 560 7.84 7.51 29.22
N TRP A 561 7.81 8.50 28.31
CA TRP A 561 8.90 8.72 27.35
C TRP A 561 10.04 9.47 28.04
N LEU A 562 9.72 10.46 28.88
CA LEU A 562 10.70 11.16 29.73
C LEU A 562 11.43 10.19 30.66
N ASP A 563 10.72 9.26 31.30
CA ASP A 563 11.30 8.18 32.10
C ASP A 563 12.26 7.33 31.26
N ALA A 564 11.81 6.86 30.09
CA ALA A 564 12.58 5.96 29.24
C ALA A 564 13.83 6.59 28.60
N VAL A 565 13.81 7.90 28.29
CA VAL A 565 15.02 8.63 27.86
C VAL A 565 15.89 9.11 29.03
N GLY A 566 15.56 8.73 30.27
CA GLY A 566 16.34 9.03 31.47
C GLY A 566 16.27 10.49 31.93
N TYR A 567 15.22 11.24 31.54
CA TYR A 567 15.07 12.66 31.86
C TYR A 567 15.20 12.95 33.37
N TYR A 568 14.56 12.12 34.20
CA TYR A 568 14.60 12.25 35.66
C TYR A 568 15.88 11.68 36.30
N ASN A 569 16.67 10.91 35.55
CA ASN A 569 17.92 10.28 36.00
C ASN A 569 19.17 11.09 35.61
N ALA A 570 19.02 12.18 34.86
CA ALA A 570 20.12 13.06 34.48
C ALA A 570 20.70 13.77 35.70
N THR A 571 21.90 13.34 36.12
CA THR A 571 22.64 13.88 37.26
C THR A 571 22.97 15.37 37.11
N ARG A 572 22.06 16.22 37.59
CA ARG A 572 22.46 17.47 38.26
C ARG A 572 22.75 17.12 39.73
N GLY A 573 23.72 17.80 40.34
CA GLY A 573 24.10 17.56 41.74
C GLY A 573 22.89 17.70 42.69
N PRO A 574 23.01 17.23 43.95
CA PRO A 574 21.90 17.23 44.90
C PRO A 574 21.25 18.60 44.89
N PRO A 575 19.91 18.70 44.72
CA PRO A 575 19.25 19.99 44.77
C PRO A 575 19.63 20.64 46.09
N THR A 576 20.08 21.88 46.04
CA THR A 576 20.03 22.76 47.19
C THR A 576 18.57 23.03 47.50
N MET A 577 17.89 22.02 48.05
CA MET A 577 16.62 22.19 48.72
C MET A 577 16.87 23.25 49.77
N ASN A 578 16.30 24.42 49.53
CA ASN A 578 16.22 25.47 50.53
C ASN A 578 15.25 24.94 51.59
N SER A 579 15.78 24.17 52.55
CA SER A 579 15.04 23.24 53.40
C SER A 579 14.00 23.90 54.30
N GLY A 580 14.01 25.24 54.38
CA GLY A 580 12.93 26.04 54.96
C GLY A 580 11.58 25.90 54.25
N SER A 581 11.51 25.84 52.91
CA SER A 581 10.22 25.92 52.21
C SER A 581 9.38 24.64 52.34
N ALA A 582 10.00 23.46 52.20
CA ALA A 582 9.31 22.18 52.42
C ALA A 582 8.91 21.99 53.88
N PHE A 583 9.77 22.38 54.83
CA PHE A 583 9.45 22.30 56.26
C PHE A 583 8.30 23.23 56.65
N LEU A 584 8.28 24.48 56.14
CA LEU A 584 7.19 25.43 56.37
C LEU A 584 5.87 24.97 55.73
N ALA A 585 5.90 24.33 54.56
CA ALA A 585 4.69 23.78 53.93
C ALA A 585 4.09 22.62 54.76
N VAL A 586 4.93 21.69 55.22
CA VAL A 586 4.48 20.58 56.09
C VAL A 586 3.99 21.11 57.44
N LEU A 587 4.71 22.05 58.06
CA LEU A 587 4.30 22.66 59.33
C LEU A 587 2.98 23.41 59.20
N GLY A 588 2.79 24.17 58.11
CA GLY A 588 1.55 24.88 57.81
C GLY A 588 0.35 23.94 57.61
N TYR A 589 0.55 22.82 56.90
CA TYR A 589 -0.47 21.79 56.73
C TYR A 589 -0.86 21.12 58.06
N VAL A 590 0.14 20.75 58.87
CA VAL A 590 -0.08 20.17 60.21
C VAL A 590 -0.84 21.14 61.13
N VAL A 591 -0.46 22.43 61.15
CA VAL A 591 -1.15 23.47 61.92
C VAL A 591 -2.61 23.64 61.45
N LEU A 592 -2.87 23.64 60.13
CA LEU A 592 -4.22 23.71 59.58
C LEU A 592 -5.09 22.50 60.00
N VAL A 593 -4.54 21.29 59.95
CA VAL A 593 -5.25 20.07 60.39
C VAL A 593 -5.57 20.13 61.89
N PHE A 594 -4.62 20.53 62.74
CA PHE A 594 -4.87 20.67 64.18
C PHE A 594 -5.87 21.79 64.51
N LEU A 595 -5.84 22.91 63.79
CA LEU A 595 -6.84 23.98 63.93
C LEU A 595 -8.23 23.50 63.50
N ALA A 596 -8.35 22.78 62.39
CA ALA A 596 -9.63 22.22 61.92
C ALA A 596 -10.21 21.21 62.93
N LEU A 597 -9.37 20.34 63.50
CA LEU A 597 -9.78 19.39 64.54
C LEU A 597 -10.18 20.10 65.85
N ALA A 598 -9.44 21.14 66.26
CA ALA A 598 -9.78 21.92 67.45
C ALA A 598 -11.11 22.69 67.28
N VAL A 599 -11.33 23.32 66.12
CA VAL A 599 -12.61 23.98 65.79
C VAL A 599 -13.75 22.95 65.75
N GLY A 600 -13.55 21.80 65.10
CA GLY A 600 -14.53 20.72 65.07
C GLY A 600 -14.91 20.20 66.46
N PHE A 601 -13.92 20.04 67.35
CA PHE A 601 -14.14 19.64 68.74
C PHE A 601 -14.92 20.70 69.55
N VAL A 602 -14.57 21.98 69.42
CA VAL A 602 -15.27 23.09 70.10
C VAL A 602 -16.71 23.26 69.60
N VAL A 603 -16.93 23.13 68.28
CA VAL A 603 -18.28 23.17 67.68
C VAL A 603 -19.09 21.94 68.13
N GLY A 604 -18.51 20.74 68.11
CA GLY A 604 -19.15 19.51 68.56
C GLY A 604 -19.56 19.55 70.04
N GLN A 605 -18.70 20.05 70.92
CA GLN A 605 -19.04 20.23 72.34
C GLN A 605 -20.17 21.25 72.58
N ARG A 606 -20.30 22.28 71.72
CA ARG A 606 -21.40 23.25 71.79
C ARG A 606 -22.71 22.69 71.23
N ALA A 607 -22.66 21.87 70.18
CA ALA A 607 -23.84 21.25 69.57
C ALA A 607 -24.49 20.17 70.47
N ALA A 608 -23.71 19.50 71.32
CA ALA A 608 -24.17 18.38 72.16
C ALA A 608 -25.12 18.77 73.34
N ARG A 609 -25.59 20.02 73.43
CA ARG A 609 -26.39 20.51 74.59
C ARG A 609 -27.88 20.82 74.34
N SER A 610 -28.41 20.66 73.13
CA SER A 610 -29.85 20.78 72.87
C SER A 610 -30.49 19.43 72.53
N LYS A 611 -31.07 18.76 73.55
CA LYS A 611 -31.91 17.57 73.39
C LYS A 611 -33.25 17.94 72.75
N GLY A 612 -33.83 17.04 71.96
CA GLY A 612 -35.24 17.11 71.56
C GLY A 612 -35.58 16.25 70.36
N TYR A 613 -35.85 14.96 70.58
CA TYR A 613 -36.47 14.12 69.55
C TYR A 613 -37.92 14.53 69.35
N ALA A 614 -38.30 14.87 68.11
CA ALA A 614 -39.68 14.95 67.66
C ALA A 614 -39.91 13.88 66.58
N TYR A 615 -41.11 13.33 66.53
CA TYR A 615 -41.45 12.06 65.89
C TYR A 615 -42.70 12.26 65.02
N ILE A 616 -42.78 11.57 63.86
CA ILE A 616 -43.95 11.41 62.96
C ILE A 616 -44.55 12.72 62.35
N LYS A 617 -45.21 12.70 61.18
CA LYS A 617 -45.70 11.58 60.35
C LYS A 617 -45.07 11.54 58.96
#